data_AF-A0A7V9ZFH4-F1
#
_entry.id   AF-A0A7V9ZFH4-F1
#
_cell.length_a   1.000
_cell.length_b   1.000
_cell.length_c   1.000
_cell.angle_alpha   90.00
_cell.angle_beta   90.00
_cell.angle_gamma   90.00
#
_symmetry.space_group_name_H-M   'P 1'
#
loop_
_entity.id
_entity.type
_entity.pdbx_description
1 polymer ?
#
loop_
_entity_poly.entity_id
_entity_poly.type
_entity_poly.pdbx_seq_one_letter_code
_entity_poly.pdbx_strand_id
1 'polypeptide(L)'
;MTAAQKVSRARITLALAAIAQAVAWGAAVTLLLLAVGGFIAKASASALESAAWVEIAAIGAGLAVTSAFLWRARRLRSIHRVALWIEEKVPSLQYSLVTAVEGGQLPDPTGIESTIAREDIGRVVSRALGKALLPAAAAAVIAAALLYVSPSSALGGQGIFSAAGSARSVNALPLG
;
A
#
# COMPACT_ATOMS: atom_id res chain seq x y z
N MET A 1 -29.52 -4.47 7.28
CA MET A 1 -28.27 -3.69 7.23
C MET A 1 -28.60 -2.36 6.58
N THR A 2 -28.32 -1.25 7.27
CA THR A 2 -28.69 0.09 6.76
C THR A 2 -27.74 0.55 5.67
N ALA A 3 -28.20 1.44 4.77
CA ALA A 3 -27.37 2.01 3.69
C ALA A 3 -26.04 2.61 4.20
N ALA A 4 -26.07 3.31 5.35
CA ALA A 4 -24.88 3.88 5.98
C ALA A 4 -23.84 2.80 6.39
N GLN A 5 -24.27 1.63 6.84
CA GLN A 5 -23.38 0.52 7.17
C GLN A 5 -22.70 -0.07 5.92
N LYS A 6 -23.40 -0.13 4.78
CA LYS A 6 -22.81 -0.57 3.50
C LYS A 6 -21.73 0.40 3.02
N VAL A 7 -21.98 1.71 3.09
CA VAL A 7 -20.99 2.74 2.74
C VAL A 7 -19.76 2.68 3.64
N SER A 8 -19.95 2.48 4.94
CA SER A 8 -18.84 2.34 5.89
C SER A 8 -17.96 1.13 5.57
N ARG A 9 -18.56 -0.03 5.24
CA ARG A 9 -17.81 -1.22 4.80
C ARG A 9 -17.07 -1.00 3.47
N ALA A 10 -17.71 -0.34 2.50
CA ALA A 10 -17.07 0.02 1.23
C ALA A 10 -15.88 0.97 1.45
N ARG A 11 -16.02 1.94 2.38
CA ARG A 11 -14.93 2.85 2.76
C ARG A 11 -13.77 2.10 3.40
N ILE A 12 -14.02 1.16 4.31
CA ILE A 12 -12.97 0.35 4.96
C ILE A 12 -12.23 -0.49 3.91
N THR A 13 -12.94 -1.14 3.00
CA THR A 13 -12.32 -1.95 1.94
C THR A 13 -11.50 -1.12 0.96
N LEU A 14 -12.00 0.05 0.55
CA LEU A 14 -11.25 1.01 -0.26
C LEU A 14 -10.01 1.54 0.47
N ALA A 15 -10.11 1.84 1.77
CA ALA A 15 -8.99 2.30 2.57
C ALA A 15 -7.91 1.21 2.71
N LEU A 16 -8.31 -0.03 3.01
CA LEU A 16 -7.40 -1.18 3.08
C LEU A 16 -6.69 -1.41 1.74
N ALA A 17 -7.42 -1.33 0.63
CA ALA A 17 -6.81 -1.50 -0.68
C ALA A 17 -5.86 -0.37 -1.06
N ALA A 18 -6.18 0.88 -0.69
CA ALA A 18 -5.26 2.01 -0.89
C ALA A 18 -3.99 1.86 -0.05
N ILE A 19 -4.10 1.36 1.18
CA ILE A 19 -2.94 1.05 2.03
C ILE A 19 -2.12 -0.08 1.39
N ALA A 20 -2.76 -1.18 0.98
CA ALA A 20 -2.08 -2.29 0.33
C ALA A 20 -1.36 -1.85 -0.96
N GLN A 21 -1.99 -0.99 -1.76
CA GLN A 21 -1.39 -0.42 -2.96
C GLN A 21 -0.17 0.47 -2.63
N ALA A 22 -0.27 1.33 -1.62
CA ALA A 22 0.82 2.21 -1.20
C ALA A 22 2.03 1.39 -0.74
N VAL A 23 1.79 0.36 0.09
CA VAL A 23 2.82 -0.56 0.58
C VAL A 23 3.43 -1.35 -0.56
N ALA A 24 2.62 -1.86 -1.50
CA ALA A 24 3.11 -2.61 -2.65
C ALA A 24 4.03 -1.78 -3.55
N TRP A 25 3.66 -0.52 -3.86
CA TRP A 25 4.53 0.38 -4.64
C TRP A 25 5.80 0.77 -3.89
N GLY A 26 5.71 1.06 -2.59
CA GLY A 26 6.89 1.34 -1.77
C GLY A 26 7.86 0.18 -1.73
N ALA A 27 7.35 -1.03 -1.47
CA ALA A 27 8.14 -2.26 -1.48
C ALA A 27 8.76 -2.53 -2.86
N ALA A 28 8.00 -2.37 -3.95
CA ALA A 28 8.51 -2.55 -5.30
C ALA A 28 9.68 -1.61 -5.60
N VAL A 29 9.59 -0.33 -5.20
CA VAL A 29 10.68 0.66 -5.40
C VAL A 29 11.91 0.31 -4.57
N THR A 30 11.74 -0.05 -3.29
CA THR A 30 12.86 -0.48 -2.45
C THR A 30 13.56 -1.70 -3.02
N LEU A 31 12.80 -2.75 -3.38
CA LEU A 31 13.34 -3.98 -3.96
C LEU A 31 14.06 -3.72 -5.28
N LEU A 32 13.49 -2.87 -6.14
CA LEU A 32 14.10 -2.50 -7.41
C LEU A 32 15.44 -1.78 -7.22
N LEU A 33 15.49 -0.80 -6.31
CA LEU A 33 16.73 -0.06 -6.01
C LEU A 33 17.80 -0.96 -5.40
N LEU A 34 17.41 -1.87 -4.50
CA LEU A 34 18.33 -2.87 -3.94
C LEU A 34 18.86 -3.81 -5.03
N ALA A 35 18.00 -4.29 -5.93
CA ALA A 35 18.41 -5.15 -7.03
C ALA A 35 19.42 -4.42 -7.95
N VAL A 36 19.09 -3.20 -8.39
CA VAL A 36 19.98 -2.36 -9.22
C VAL A 36 21.30 -2.10 -8.50
N GLY A 37 21.26 -1.76 -7.21
CA GLY A 37 22.43 -1.57 -6.38
C GLY A 37 23.33 -2.80 -6.32
N GLY A 38 22.75 -4.00 -6.15
CA GLY A 38 23.47 -5.27 -6.16
C GLY A 38 24.17 -5.58 -7.49
N PHE A 39 23.51 -5.29 -8.61
CA PHE A 39 24.13 -5.42 -9.94
C PHE A 39 25.29 -4.44 -10.15
N ILE A 40 25.14 -3.19 -9.71
CA ILE A 40 26.21 -2.18 -9.81
C ILE A 40 27.40 -2.56 -8.92
N ALA A 41 27.15 -3.01 -7.68
CA ALA A 41 28.20 -3.43 -6.76
C ALA A 41 29.02 -4.61 -7.28
N LYS A 42 28.41 -5.52 -8.04
CA LYS A 42 29.15 -6.60 -8.72
C LYS A 42 30.03 -6.08 -9.86
N ALA A 43 29.60 -5.03 -10.56
CA ALA A 43 30.31 -4.48 -11.70
C ALA A 43 31.53 -3.62 -11.29
N SER A 44 31.55 -3.04 -10.09
CA SER A 44 32.64 -2.19 -9.61
C SER A 44 33.08 -2.54 -8.18
N ALA A 45 34.36 -2.89 -8.03
CA ALA A 45 34.95 -3.17 -6.72
C ALA A 45 34.94 -1.96 -5.76
N SER A 46 34.89 -0.73 -6.28
CA SER A 46 34.79 0.50 -5.49
C SER A 46 33.38 0.78 -4.94
N ALA A 47 32.35 0.09 -5.41
CA ALA A 47 30.97 0.30 -4.93
C ALA A 47 30.67 -0.41 -3.60
N LEU A 48 31.55 -1.30 -3.12
CA LEU A 48 31.42 -1.99 -1.85
C LEU A 48 31.43 -1.03 -0.65
N GLU A 49 32.19 0.06 -0.69
CA GLU A 49 32.19 1.09 0.36
C GLU A 49 30.86 1.88 0.42
N SER A 50 30.08 1.88 -0.66
CA SER A 50 28.82 2.62 -0.76
C SER A 50 27.57 1.77 -0.51
N ALA A 51 27.73 0.47 -0.21
CA ALA A 51 26.59 -0.44 -0.05
C ALA A 51 25.60 0.01 1.04
N ALA A 52 26.10 0.52 2.17
CA ALA A 52 25.25 1.02 3.26
C ALA A 52 24.39 2.23 2.84
N TRP A 53 24.94 3.14 2.04
CA TRP A 53 24.20 4.30 1.54
C TRP A 53 23.12 3.90 0.54
N VAL A 54 23.38 2.87 -0.28
CA VAL A 54 22.40 2.33 -1.23
C VAL A 54 21.22 1.71 -0.50
N GLU A 55 21.45 0.95 0.58
CA GLU A 55 20.36 0.41 1.41
C GLU A 55 19.50 1.50 2.03
N ILE A 56 20.14 2.50 2.67
CA ILE A 56 19.44 3.62 3.30
C ILE A 56 18.63 4.40 2.25
N ALA A 57 19.22 4.67 1.08
CA ALA A 57 18.53 5.36 -0.01
C ALA A 57 17.34 4.55 -0.55
N ALA A 58 17.48 3.23 -0.70
CA ALA A 58 16.41 2.35 -1.17
C ALA A 58 15.23 2.28 -0.20
N ILE A 59 15.52 2.17 1.11
CA ILE A 59 14.49 2.20 2.16
C ILE A 59 13.82 3.58 2.20
N GLY A 60 14.61 4.66 2.17
CA GLY A 60 14.11 6.04 2.17
C GLY A 60 13.19 6.32 0.98
N ALA A 61 13.57 5.88 -0.22
CA ALA A 61 12.76 6.01 -1.42
C ALA A 61 11.44 5.23 -1.32
N GLY A 62 11.45 3.99 -0.83
CA GLY A 62 10.23 3.21 -0.64
C GLY A 62 9.28 3.83 0.39
N LEU A 63 9.82 4.35 1.50
CA LEU A 63 9.04 5.08 2.50
C LEU A 63 8.45 6.37 1.94
N ALA A 64 9.21 7.11 1.14
CA ALA A 64 8.73 8.32 0.46
C ALA A 64 7.58 8.01 -0.50
N VAL A 65 7.71 6.96 -1.31
CA VAL A 65 6.68 6.51 -2.25
C VAL A 65 5.42 6.05 -1.49
N THR A 66 5.59 5.20 -0.47
CA THR A 66 4.47 4.76 0.39
C THR A 66 3.75 5.96 0.99
N SER A 67 4.50 6.90 1.55
CA SER A 67 3.97 8.11 2.17
C SER A 67 3.24 9.00 1.17
N ALA A 68 3.75 9.16 -0.05
CA ALA A 68 3.11 9.92 -1.12
C ALA A 68 1.77 9.30 -1.54
N PHE A 69 1.71 7.98 -1.68
CA PHE A 69 0.45 7.28 -1.98
C PHE A 69 -0.54 7.37 -0.81
N LEU A 70 -0.07 7.20 0.43
CA LEU A 70 -0.91 7.38 1.62
C LEU A 70 -1.42 8.82 1.72
N TRP A 71 -0.59 9.81 1.40
CA TRP A 71 -0.99 11.23 1.32
C TRP A 71 -2.09 11.45 0.28
N ARG A 72 -1.97 10.82 -0.90
CA ARG A 72 -2.99 10.87 -1.94
C ARG A 72 -4.30 10.20 -1.51
N ALA A 73 -4.22 9.06 -0.83
CA ALA A 73 -5.37 8.38 -0.21
C ALA A 73 -6.07 9.25 0.88
N ARG A 74 -5.38 10.28 1.36
CA ARG A 74 -5.87 11.50 2.06
C ARG A 74 -7.30 11.87 1.68
N ARG A 75 -7.49 11.98 0.37
CA ARG A 75 -8.71 12.49 -0.27
C ARG A 75 -9.92 11.55 -0.12
N LEU A 76 -9.69 10.27 0.19
CA LEU A 76 -10.74 9.26 0.43
C LEU A 76 -11.27 9.29 1.88
N ARG A 77 -10.74 10.15 2.77
CA ARG A 77 -11.22 10.23 4.16
C ARG A 77 -12.65 10.77 4.28
N SER A 78 -13.14 11.57 3.33
CA SER A 78 -14.49 12.13 3.38
C SER A 78 -15.53 11.13 2.85
N ILE A 79 -16.51 10.78 3.69
CA ILE A 79 -17.62 9.89 3.32
C ILE A 79 -18.40 10.47 2.13
N HIS A 80 -18.61 11.79 2.11
CA HIS A 80 -19.29 12.48 1.01
C HIS A 80 -18.55 12.32 -0.34
N ARG A 81 -17.21 12.44 -0.36
CA ARG A 81 -16.43 12.20 -1.60
C ARG A 81 -16.49 10.77 -2.08
N VAL A 82 -16.54 9.80 -1.15
CA VAL A 82 -16.65 8.39 -1.51
C VAL A 82 -18.03 8.09 -2.08
N ALA A 83 -19.10 8.65 -1.49
CA ALA A 83 -20.45 8.53 -2.03
C ALA A 83 -20.54 9.08 -3.46
N LEU A 84 -20.00 10.30 -3.68
CA LEU A 84 -20.00 10.94 -4.99
C LEU A 84 -19.17 10.16 -6.03
N TRP A 85 -18.03 9.60 -5.63
CA TRP A 85 -17.23 8.73 -6.50
C TRP A 85 -17.95 7.42 -6.88
N ILE A 86 -18.69 6.82 -5.94
CA ILE A 86 -19.49 5.62 -6.22
C ILE A 86 -20.58 5.96 -7.23
N GLU A 87 -21.27 7.09 -7.06
CA GLU A 87 -22.31 7.54 -8.00
C GLU A 87 -21.75 7.91 -9.39
N GLU A 88 -20.56 8.49 -9.47
CA GLU A 88 -19.88 8.75 -10.75
C GLU A 88 -19.60 7.45 -11.52
N LYS A 89 -19.38 6.33 -10.80
CA LYS A 89 -19.18 5.00 -11.40
C LYS A 89 -20.46 4.21 -11.62
N VAL A 90 -21.53 4.53 -10.89
CA VAL A 90 -22.82 3.85 -10.96
C VAL A 90 -23.91 4.93 -11.06
N PRO A 91 -24.16 5.46 -12.28
CA PRO A 91 -25.07 6.59 -12.50
C PRO A 91 -26.52 6.30 -12.11
N SER A 92 -26.89 5.02 -12.06
CA SER A 92 -28.19 4.50 -11.68
C SER A 92 -28.58 4.80 -10.22
N LEU A 93 -27.62 5.19 -9.37
CA LEU A 93 -27.88 5.57 -7.98
C LEU A 93 -28.44 6.99 -7.82
N GLN A 94 -28.47 7.83 -8.87
CA GLN A 94 -29.17 9.13 -8.92
C GLN A 94 -29.10 9.97 -7.62
N TYR A 95 -27.90 10.23 -7.08
CA TYR A 95 -27.71 11.03 -5.86
C TYR A 95 -28.27 10.46 -4.54
N SER A 96 -28.89 9.28 -4.56
CA SER A 96 -29.53 8.69 -3.37
C SER A 96 -28.54 8.34 -2.26
N LEU A 97 -27.26 8.09 -2.60
CA LEU A 97 -26.20 7.77 -1.64
C LEU A 97 -25.66 9.01 -0.95
N VAL A 98 -25.49 10.10 -1.69
CA VAL A 98 -25.09 11.40 -1.14
C VAL A 98 -26.17 11.91 -0.18
N THR A 99 -27.45 11.86 -0.58
CA THR A 99 -28.57 12.31 0.26
C THR A 99 -28.69 11.50 1.56
N ALA A 100 -28.48 10.17 1.49
CA ALA A 100 -28.50 9.31 2.67
C ALA A 100 -27.35 9.61 3.66
N VAL A 101 -26.18 10.01 3.16
CA VAL A 101 -25.02 10.37 4.00
C VAL A 101 -25.17 11.75 4.65
N GLU A 102 -25.80 12.71 3.95
CA GLU A 102 -26.05 14.06 4.48
C GLU A 102 -27.18 14.11 5.52
N GLY A 103 -27.87 12.98 5.76
CA GLY A 103 -29.00 12.93 6.68
C GLY A 103 -30.27 13.56 6.12
N GLY A 104 -30.36 13.72 4.80
CA GLY A 104 -31.59 14.17 4.14
C GLY A 104 -32.70 13.14 4.33
N GLN A 105 -33.89 13.60 4.74
CA GLN A 105 -35.09 12.76 4.75
C GLN A 105 -35.42 12.37 3.31
N LEU A 106 -35.08 11.13 2.96
CA LEU A 106 -35.49 10.52 1.70
C LEU A 106 -36.99 10.17 1.78
N PRO A 107 -37.79 10.47 0.74
CA PRO A 107 -39.23 10.22 0.72
C PRO A 107 -39.61 8.73 0.88
N ASP A 108 -38.72 7.82 0.47
CA ASP A 108 -38.88 6.38 0.61
C ASP A 108 -37.53 5.69 0.90
N PRO A 109 -37.16 5.50 2.18
CA PRO A 109 -35.92 4.83 2.56
C PRO A 109 -35.91 3.34 2.18
N THR A 110 -37.07 2.70 2.06
CA THR A 110 -37.19 1.26 1.79
C THR A 110 -37.01 0.90 0.32
N GLY A 111 -37.54 1.71 -0.61
CA GLY A 111 -37.34 1.55 -2.04
C GLY A 111 -35.87 1.67 -2.45
N ILE A 112 -35.16 2.65 -1.89
CA ILE A 112 -33.74 2.93 -2.17
C ILE A 112 -32.83 1.80 -1.66
N GLU A 113 -33.11 1.26 -0.47
CA GLU A 113 -32.34 0.12 0.06
C GLU A 113 -32.45 -1.12 -0.84
N SER A 114 -33.60 -1.32 -1.50
CA SER A 114 -33.81 -2.43 -2.44
C SER A 114 -33.05 -2.25 -3.77
N THR A 115 -32.96 -1.02 -4.28
CA THR A 115 -32.17 -0.67 -5.48
C THR A 115 -30.67 -0.82 -5.20
N ILE A 116 -30.20 -0.32 -4.06
CA ILE A 116 -28.81 -0.47 -3.59
C ILE A 116 -28.46 -1.95 -3.31
N ALA A 117 -29.45 -2.77 -2.93
CA ALA A 117 -29.24 -4.21 -2.73
C ALA A 117 -29.16 -4.99 -4.05
N ARG A 118 -29.79 -4.49 -5.12
CA ARG A 118 -29.73 -5.09 -6.46
C ARG A 118 -28.43 -4.76 -7.19
N GLU A 119 -27.81 -3.63 -6.89
CA GLU A 119 -26.54 -3.25 -7.49
C GLU A 119 -25.32 -3.84 -6.76
N ASP A 120 -24.50 -4.55 -7.51
CA ASP A 120 -23.29 -5.21 -7.03
C ASP A 120 -22.13 -4.20 -6.92
N ILE A 121 -22.30 -3.23 -6.03
CA ILE A 121 -21.32 -2.16 -5.73
C ILE A 121 -19.95 -2.78 -5.41
N GLY A 122 -19.93 -3.94 -4.76
CA GLY A 122 -18.70 -4.68 -4.44
C GLY A 122 -17.91 -5.11 -5.67
N ARG A 123 -18.59 -5.52 -6.74
CA ARG A 123 -17.95 -5.94 -8.01
C ARG A 123 -17.36 -4.76 -8.79
N VAL A 124 -18.03 -3.60 -8.78
CA VAL A 124 -17.50 -2.38 -9.42
C VAL A 124 -16.25 -1.90 -8.69
N VAL A 125 -16.29 -1.88 -7.35
CA VAL A 125 -15.17 -1.51 -6.50
C VAL A 125 -14.00 -2.48 -6.69
N SER A 126 -14.22 -3.79 -6.66
CA SER A 126 -13.16 -4.78 -6.81
C SER A 126 -12.51 -4.76 -8.19
N ARG A 127 -13.28 -4.49 -9.25
CA ARG A 127 -12.75 -4.38 -10.62
C ARG A 127 -11.91 -3.13 -10.83
N ALA A 128 -12.32 -2.00 -10.23
CA ALA A 128 -11.54 -0.77 -10.23
C ALA A 128 -10.24 -0.94 -9.41
N LEU A 129 -10.34 -1.58 -8.23
CA LEU A 129 -9.19 -1.97 -7.42
C LEU A 129 -8.23 -2.87 -8.19
N GLY A 130 -8.76 -3.91 -8.84
CA GLY A 130 -7.96 -4.87 -9.59
C GLY A 130 -7.11 -4.21 -10.65
N LYS A 131 -7.68 -3.27 -11.43
CA LYS A 131 -6.93 -2.49 -12.42
C LYS A 131 -5.83 -1.61 -11.81
N ALA A 132 -6.02 -1.11 -10.59
CA ALA A 132 -5.03 -0.30 -9.89
C ALA A 132 -3.95 -1.14 -9.19
N LEU A 133 -4.33 -2.32 -8.68
CA LEU A 133 -3.47 -3.22 -7.91
C LEU A 133 -2.64 -4.16 -8.80
N LEU A 134 -3.15 -4.59 -9.96
CA LEU A 134 -2.42 -5.47 -10.87
C LEU A 134 -1.00 -4.98 -11.21
N PRO A 135 -0.81 -3.72 -11.66
CA PRO A 135 0.53 -3.25 -12.01
C PRO A 135 1.44 -3.15 -10.79
N ALA A 136 0.89 -2.81 -9.62
CA ALA A 136 1.66 -2.74 -8.37
C ALA A 136 2.14 -4.13 -7.93
N ALA A 137 1.25 -5.12 -7.95
CA ALA A 137 1.55 -6.50 -7.63
C ALA A 137 2.56 -7.09 -8.62
N ALA A 138 2.37 -6.87 -9.92
CA ALA A 138 3.32 -7.30 -10.95
C ALA A 138 4.70 -6.69 -10.74
N ALA A 139 4.78 -5.37 -10.47
CA ALA A 139 6.05 -4.70 -10.19
C ALA A 139 6.76 -5.28 -8.95
N ALA A 140 6.02 -5.54 -7.87
CA ALA A 140 6.57 -6.12 -6.65
C ALA A 140 7.10 -7.55 -6.88
N VAL A 141 6.37 -8.38 -7.62
CA VAL A 141 6.80 -9.75 -7.97
C VAL A 141 8.04 -9.72 -8.87
N ILE A 142 8.09 -8.85 -9.87
CA ILE A 142 9.26 -8.68 -10.74
C ILE A 142 10.47 -8.21 -9.94
N ALA A 143 10.30 -7.22 -9.06
CA ALA A 143 11.37 -6.71 -8.22
C ALA A 143 11.90 -7.78 -7.24
N ALA A 144 11.00 -8.57 -6.65
CA ALA A 144 11.37 -9.70 -5.79
C ALA A 144 12.12 -10.79 -6.56
N ALA A 145 11.68 -11.11 -7.78
CA ALA A 145 12.35 -12.08 -8.65
C ALA A 145 13.76 -11.59 -9.06
N LEU A 146 13.90 -10.30 -9.40
CA LEU A 146 15.19 -9.68 -9.71
C LEU A 146 16.14 -9.69 -8.51
N LEU A 147 15.62 -9.41 -7.30
CA LEU A 147 16.42 -9.49 -6.09
C LEU A 147 16.83 -10.92 -5.76
N TYR A 148 15.95 -11.90 -5.97
CA TYR A 148 16.25 -13.32 -5.75
C TYR A 148 17.36 -13.84 -6.69
N VAL A 149 17.36 -13.39 -7.94
CA VAL A 149 18.41 -13.73 -8.93
C VAL A 149 19.67 -12.87 -8.72
N SER A 150 19.60 -11.84 -7.87
CA SER A 150 20.74 -10.95 -7.62
C SER A 150 21.91 -11.75 -7.00
N PRO A 151 23.12 -11.64 -7.57
CA PRO A 151 24.30 -12.35 -7.10
C PRO A 151 24.87 -11.80 -5.78
N SER A 152 24.32 -10.72 -5.23
CA SER A 152 24.82 -10.08 -4.02
C SER A 152 24.19 -10.68 -2.75
N SER A 153 24.83 -11.70 -2.17
CA SER A 153 24.49 -12.23 -0.83
C SER A 153 24.68 -11.20 0.29
N ALA A 154 25.35 -10.08 0.02
CA ALA A 154 25.63 -9.00 0.98
C ALA A 154 24.37 -8.20 1.40
N LEU A 155 23.39 -8.01 0.51
CA LEU A 155 22.22 -7.15 0.74
C LEU A 155 20.99 -7.92 1.26
N GLY A 156 20.98 -9.25 1.13
CA GLY A 156 19.79 -10.09 1.38
C GLY A 156 19.78 -10.89 2.69
N GLY A 157 20.92 -11.01 3.39
CA GLY A 157 21.10 -12.13 4.33
C GLY A 157 21.30 -11.83 5.82
N GLN A 158 21.96 -10.73 6.22
CA GLN A 158 22.56 -10.68 7.58
C GLN A 158 22.41 -9.38 8.39
N GLY A 159 21.96 -8.26 7.80
CA GLY A 159 22.00 -6.97 8.49
C GLY A 159 20.89 -6.72 9.53
N ILE A 160 19.65 -7.12 9.23
CA ILE A 160 18.47 -6.62 9.97
C ILE A 160 18.25 -7.32 11.32
N PHE A 161 18.68 -8.59 11.45
CA PHE A 161 18.51 -9.37 12.69
C PHE A 161 19.78 -9.43 13.56
N SER A 162 20.97 -9.09 13.04
CA SER A 162 22.22 -9.13 13.81
C SER A 162 22.37 -7.94 14.78
N ALA A 163 21.75 -6.79 14.50
CA ALA A 163 21.83 -5.60 15.36
C ALA A 163 21.12 -5.77 16.72
N ALA A 164 20.21 -6.74 16.85
CA ALA A 164 19.48 -7.02 18.09
C ALA A 164 20.24 -7.95 19.07
N GLY A 165 21.35 -8.57 18.65
CA GLY A 165 22.06 -9.59 19.43
C GLY A 165 23.34 -9.14 20.16
N SER A 166 23.93 -8.00 19.80
CA SER A 166 25.29 -7.63 20.26
C SER A 166 25.28 -6.64 21.44
N ALA A 167 24.46 -6.91 22.45
CA ALA A 167 24.43 -6.12 23.70
C ALA A 167 24.57 -7.03 24.93
N ARG A 168 25.64 -7.83 25.02
CA ARG A 168 26.09 -8.48 26.27
C ARG A 168 27.42 -9.22 26.08
N SER A 169 28.55 -8.54 26.30
CA SER A 169 29.74 -9.13 26.95
C SER A 169 30.85 -8.09 27.12
N VAL A 170 30.67 -7.10 28.00
CA VAL A 170 31.81 -6.33 28.52
C VAL A 170 31.63 -6.23 30.02
N ASN A 171 32.04 -7.30 30.72
CA ASN A 171 32.39 -7.28 32.14
C ASN A 171 33.31 -8.48 32.39
N ALA A 172 34.57 -8.34 31.94
CA ALA A 172 35.67 -9.12 32.49
C ALA A 172 36.58 -8.12 33.21
N LEU A 173 36.39 -8.04 34.53
CA LEU A 173 37.26 -7.33 35.47
C LEU A 173 38.63 -8.02 35.50
N PRO A 174 39.76 -7.30 35.41
CA PRO A 174 41.04 -7.85 35.81
C PRO A 174 41.14 -7.79 37.34
N LEU A 175 41.21 -8.95 37.98
CA LEU A 175 41.81 -9.08 39.31
C LEU A 175 43.27 -9.43 39.10
N GLY A 176 44.16 -8.51 39.45
CA GLY A 176 45.61 -8.65 39.44
C GLY A 176 46.26 -7.41 40.01
#